data_AF-A0A7W1ALT4-F1
#
_entry.id   AF-A0A7W1ALT4-F1
#
_cell.length_a   1.000
_cell.length_b   1.000
_cell.length_c   1.000
_cell.angle_alpha   90.00
_cell.angle_beta   90.00
_cell.angle_gamma   90.00
#
_symmetry.space_group_name_H-M   'P 1'
#
loop_
_entity.id
_entity.type
_entity.pdbx_description
1 polymer ?
#
loop_
_entity_poly.entity_id
_entity_poly.type
_entity_poly.pdbx_seq_one_letter_code
_entity_poly.pdbx_strand_id
1 'polypeptide(L)'
;LAISYANVAGCLADVRRDAEARNELESALSAWDSDPAAGPERAHALAILADLEARGGRFRLAIETGDRSLAILKGLEGEPWQAIREHVTESQALWRRGRTE
;
A
#
# COMPACT_ATOMS: atom_id res chain seq x y z
N LEU A 1 10.91 -13.10 -4.85
CA LEU A 1 10.54 -13.32 -3.44
C LEU A 1 9.65 -12.19 -2.91
N ALA A 2 10.06 -10.93 -3.02
CA ALA A 2 9.25 -9.77 -2.59
C ALA A 2 7.83 -9.74 -3.19
N ILE A 3 7.68 -10.01 -4.49
CA ILE A 3 6.37 -10.11 -5.16
C ILE A 3 5.48 -11.18 -4.53
N SER A 4 6.06 -12.34 -4.16
CA SER A 4 5.32 -13.42 -3.51
C SER A 4 4.79 -12.99 -2.15
N TYR A 5 5.62 -12.30 -1.35
CA TYR A 5 5.20 -11.73 -0.08
C TYR A 5 4.07 -10.71 -0.23
N ALA A 6 4.18 -9.79 -1.20
CA ALA A 6 3.12 -8.81 -1.46
C ALA A 6 1.80 -9.45 -1.92
N ASN A 7 1.85 -10.51 -2.75
CA ASN A 7 0.66 -11.23 -3.17
C ASN A 7 -0.01 -11.96 -1.98
N VAL A 8 0.78 -12.64 -1.14
CA VAL A 8 0.26 -13.29 0.08
C VAL A 8 -0.37 -12.25 1.01
N ALA A 9 0.28 -11.10 1.18
CA ALA A 9 -0.25 -10.01 1.98
C ALA A 9 -1.61 -9.51 1.48
N GLY A 10 -1.76 -9.32 0.16
CA GLY A 10 -3.04 -8.94 -0.44
C GLY A 10 -4.15 -9.93 -0.10
N CYS A 11 -3.89 -11.23 -0.31
CA CYS A 11 -4.85 -12.27 0.05
C CYS A 11 -5.18 -12.29 1.55
N LEU A 12 -4.19 -12.10 2.42
CA LEU A 12 -4.41 -12.03 3.88
C LEU A 12 -5.25 -10.81 4.27
N ALA A 13 -5.02 -9.66 3.63
CA ALA A 13 -5.79 -8.44 3.85
C ALA A 13 -7.25 -8.58 3.40
N ASP A 14 -7.51 -9.32 2.32
CA ASP A 14 -8.87 -9.60 1.82
C ASP A 14 -9.66 -10.46 2.82
N VAL A 15 -9.00 -11.42 3.47
CA VAL A 15 -9.61 -12.26 4.53
C VAL A 15 -9.48 -11.68 5.94
N ARG A 16 -9.18 -10.37 6.05
CA ARG A 16 -9.11 -9.62 7.33
C ARG A 16 -8.06 -10.14 8.32
N ARG A 17 -7.02 -10.83 7.85
CA ARG A 17 -5.86 -11.25 8.64
C ARG A 17 -4.80 -10.16 8.63
N ASP A 18 -5.20 -8.97 9.08
CA ASP A 18 -4.45 -7.71 8.90
C ASP A 18 -3.04 -7.75 9.53
N ALA A 19 -2.87 -8.43 10.68
CA ALA A 19 -1.57 -8.56 11.33
C ALA A 19 -0.58 -9.41 10.52
N GLU A 20 -1.07 -10.49 9.92
CA GLU A 20 -0.24 -11.37 9.09
C GLU A 20 0.05 -10.71 7.75
N ALA A 21 -0.95 -10.07 7.14
CA ALA A 21 -0.77 -9.26 5.95
C ALA A 21 0.33 -8.22 6.13
N ARG A 22 0.35 -7.55 7.30
CA ARG A 22 1.40 -6.60 7.64
C ARG A 22 2.80 -7.22 7.67
N ASN A 23 2.97 -8.36 8.34
CA ASN A 23 4.28 -9.03 8.43
C ASN A 23 4.83 -9.40 7.04
N GLU A 24 3.95 -9.85 6.14
CA GLU A 24 4.31 -10.17 4.76
C GLU A 24 4.67 -8.91 3.96
N LEU A 25 3.93 -7.80 4.13
CA LEU A 25 4.27 -6.51 3.50
C LEU A 25 5.60 -5.96 3.99
N GLU A 26 5.89 -6.05 5.29
CA GLU A 26 7.17 -5.63 5.85
C GLU A 26 8.33 -6.42 5.24
N SER A 27 8.14 -7.73 5.04
CA SER A 27 9.11 -8.60 4.35
C SER A 27 9.28 -8.21 2.87
N ALA A 28 8.18 -7.92 2.17
CA ALA A 28 8.20 -7.48 0.77
C ALA A 28 8.92 -6.13 0.60
N LEU A 29 8.57 -5.14 1.43
CA LEU A 29 9.12 -3.79 1.39
C LEU A 29 10.61 -3.76 1.75
N SER A 30 11.03 -4.56 2.74
CA SER A 30 12.45 -4.70 3.10
C SER A 30 13.29 -5.24 1.94
N ALA A 31 12.77 -6.25 1.22
CA ALA A 31 13.44 -6.76 0.04
C ALA A 31 13.55 -5.71 -1.09
N TRP A 32 12.53 -4.88 -1.28
CA TRP A 32 12.55 -3.81 -2.29
C TRP A 32 13.31 -2.54 -1.89
N ASP A 33 13.57 -2.29 -0.60
CA ASP A 33 14.45 -1.19 -0.19
C ASP A 33 15.88 -1.37 -0.73
N SER A 34 16.27 -2.61 -1.07
CA SER A 34 17.54 -2.91 -1.73
C SER A 34 17.49 -2.85 -3.27
N ASP A 35 16.32 -2.63 -3.88
CA ASP A 35 16.12 -2.61 -5.33
C ASP A 35 15.32 -1.38 -5.81
N PRO A 36 16.00 -0.32 -6.30
CA PRO A 36 15.33 0.88 -6.79
C PRO A 36 14.51 0.66 -8.08
N ALA A 37 14.65 -0.47 -8.77
CA ALA A 37 13.88 -0.79 -9.98
C ALA A 37 12.49 -1.38 -9.68
N ALA A 38 12.20 -1.74 -8.43
CA ALA A 38 10.95 -2.40 -8.02
C ALA A 38 9.73 -1.46 -7.91
N GLY A 39 9.73 -0.33 -8.62
CA GLY A 39 8.79 0.76 -8.44
C GLY A 39 7.31 0.32 -8.40
N PRO A 40 6.77 -0.26 -9.48
CA PRO A 40 5.32 -0.51 -9.57
C PRO A 40 4.80 -1.50 -8.52
N GLU A 41 5.48 -2.62 -8.29
CA GLU A 41 5.07 -3.63 -7.31
C GLU A 41 5.22 -3.12 -5.88
N ARG A 42 6.27 -2.34 -5.60
CA ARG A 42 6.44 -1.65 -4.32
C ARG A 42 5.33 -0.66 -4.06
N ALA A 43 4.87 0.06 -5.09
CA ALA A 43 3.76 0.99 -4.96
C ALA A 43 2.46 0.27 -4.59
N HIS A 44 2.18 -0.88 -5.19
CA HIS A 44 1.01 -1.68 -4.85
C HIS A 44 1.06 -2.16 -3.39
N ALA A 45 2.20 -2.69 -2.93
CA ALA A 45 2.35 -3.11 -1.54
C ALA A 45 2.22 -1.95 -0.53
N LEU A 46 2.72 -0.76 -0.88
CA LEU A 46 2.51 0.46 -0.08
C LEU A 46 1.03 0.86 -0.01
N ALA A 47 0.27 0.69 -1.10
CA ALA A 47 -1.17 0.95 -1.11
C ALA A 47 -1.91 0.01 -0.14
N ILE A 48 -1.62 -1.29 -0.20
CA ILE A 48 -2.20 -2.28 0.72
C ILE A 48 -1.83 -1.96 2.17
N LEU A 49 -0.56 -1.62 2.44
CA LEU A 49 -0.13 -1.24 3.78
C LEU A 49 -0.90 -0.02 4.29
N ALA A 50 -1.08 1.00 3.46
CA ALA A 50 -1.84 2.20 3.81
C ALA A 50 -3.28 1.87 4.22
N ASP A 51 -3.95 0.98 3.50
CA ASP A 51 -5.29 0.51 3.86
C ASP A 51 -5.31 -0.20 5.22
N LEU A 52 -4.34 -1.08 5.49
CA LEU A 52 -4.21 -1.76 6.77
C LEU A 52 -3.97 -0.78 7.93
N GLU A 53 -3.17 0.26 7.70
CA GLU A 53 -2.96 1.30 8.71
C GLU A 53 -4.26 2.06 9.01
N ALA A 54 -5.03 2.41 7.99
CA ALA A 54 -6.30 3.09 8.18
C ALA A 54 -7.32 2.21 8.91
N ARG A 55 -7.41 0.92 8.59
CA ARG A 55 -8.26 -0.05 9.31
C ARG A 55 -7.90 -0.15 10.79
N GLY A 56 -6.61 0.00 11.12
CA GLY A 56 -6.11 0.06 12.50
C GLY A 56 -6.24 1.44 13.18
N GLY A 57 -6.90 2.42 12.55
CA GLY A 57 -7.06 3.78 13.09
C GLY A 57 -5.79 4.64 12.98
N ARG A 58 -4.73 4.16 12.33
CA ARG A 58 -3.44 4.86 12.19
C ARG A 58 -3.45 5.76 10.94
N PHE A 59 -4.45 6.64 10.85
CA PHE A 59 -4.70 7.44 9.65
C PHE A 59 -3.53 8.32 9.19
N ARG A 60 -2.74 8.86 10.13
CA ARG A 60 -1.52 9.62 9.76
C ARG A 60 -0.54 8.75 8.97
N LEU A 61 -0.29 7.54 9.46
CA LEU A 61 0.62 6.60 8.82
C LEU A 61 0.05 6.07 7.49
N ALA A 62 -1.27 5.86 7.43
CA ALA A 62 -1.96 5.51 6.19
C ALA A 62 -1.71 6.56 5.08
N ILE A 63 -1.91 7.84 5.41
CA ILE A 63 -1.70 8.95 4.46
C ILE A 63 -0.23 9.00 4.00
N GLU A 64 0.73 8.99 4.94
CA GLU A 64 2.16 9.02 4.62
C GLU A 64 2.58 7.84 3.72
N THR A 65 2.03 6.66 3.98
CA THR A 65 2.31 5.45 3.20
C THR A 65 1.66 5.52 1.81
N GLY A 66 0.42 6.01 1.72
CA GLY A 66 -0.26 6.26 0.45
C GLY A 66 0.47 7.29 -0.43
N ASP A 67 0.99 8.37 0.18
CA ASP A 67 1.77 9.39 -0.54
C ASP A 67 3.05 8.78 -1.17
N ARG A 68 3.70 7.85 -0.46
CA ARG A 68 4.85 7.09 -1.01
C ARG A 68 4.43 6.21 -2.18
N SER A 69 3.28 5.56 -2.12
CA SER A 69 2.74 4.78 -3.24
C SER A 69 2.51 5.68 -4.47
N LEU A 70 1.81 6.80 -4.28
CA LEU A 70 1.52 7.76 -5.35
C LEU A 70 2.79 8.36 -5.97
N ALA A 71 3.81 8.63 -5.17
CA ALA A 71 5.08 9.14 -5.65
C ALA A 71 5.76 8.18 -6.63
N ILE A 72 5.65 6.87 -6.40
CA ILE A 72 6.21 5.85 -7.29
C ILE A 72 5.35 5.68 -8.55
N LEU A 73 4.02 5.73 -8.41
CA LEU A 73 3.10 5.64 -9.54
C LEU A 73 3.12 6.87 -10.45
N LYS A 74 3.79 7.95 -10.05
CA LYS A 74 3.87 9.19 -10.80
C LYS A 74 4.55 8.96 -12.15
N GLY A 75 3.83 9.19 -13.23
CA GLY A 75 4.34 9.04 -14.60
C GLY A 75 4.24 7.62 -15.15
N LEU A 76 3.72 6.66 -14.39
CA LEU A 76 3.30 5.37 -14.95
C LEU A 76 1.94 5.52 -15.64
N GLU A 77 1.78 4.94 -16.81
CA GLU A 77 0.54 5.04 -17.61
C GLU A 77 -0.08 3.66 -17.83
N GLY A 78 -1.40 3.64 -18.00
CA GLY A 78 -2.17 2.42 -18.24
C GLY A 78 -2.43 1.57 -16.99
N GLU A 79 -3.15 0.47 -17.22
CA GLU A 79 -3.44 -0.53 -16.20
C GLU A 79 -2.19 -1.39 -15.90
N PRO A 80 -2.02 -1.88 -14.65
CA PRO A 80 -2.89 -1.68 -13.48
C PRO A 80 -2.60 -0.38 -12.69
N TRP A 81 -1.68 0.45 -13.15
CA TRP A 81 -1.13 1.58 -12.38
C TRP A 81 -2.14 2.70 -12.15
N GLN A 82 -3.01 2.93 -13.14
CA GLN A 82 -4.10 3.89 -13.04
C GLN A 82 -5.07 3.50 -11.92
N ALA A 83 -5.55 2.25 -11.89
CA ALA A 83 -6.48 1.77 -10.88
C ALA A 83 -5.90 1.91 -9.44
N ILE A 84 -4.61 1.59 -9.25
CA ILE A 84 -3.97 1.75 -7.93
C ILE A 84 -3.92 3.22 -7.52
N ARG A 85 -3.60 4.13 -8.45
CA ARG A 85 -3.54 5.57 -8.16
C ARG A 85 -4.91 6.12 -7.78
N GLU A 86 -5.96 5.71 -8.50
CA GLU A 86 -7.35 6.08 -8.21
C GLU A 86 -7.76 5.58 -6.83
N HIS A 87 -7.56 4.29 -6.54
CA HIS A 87 -7.83 3.68 -5.24
C HIS A 87 -7.16 4.43 -4.08
N VAL A 88 -5.85 4.70 -4.19
CA VAL A 88 -5.10 5.39 -3.12
C VAL A 88 -5.60 6.84 -2.96
N THR A 89 -5.91 7.52 -4.06
CA THR A 89 -6.40 8.91 -4.02
C THR A 89 -7.77 9.01 -3.34
N GLU A 90 -8.68 8.10 -3.66
CA GLU A 90 -10.01 8.02 -3.04
C GLU A 90 -9.90 7.66 -1.55
N SER A 91 -9.11 6.64 -1.24
CA SER A 91 -8.89 6.18 0.14
C SER A 91 -8.26 7.27 1.01
N GLN A 92 -7.32 8.06 0.50
CA GLN A 92 -6.76 9.21 1.22
C GLN A 92 -7.81 10.25 1.63
N ALA A 93 -8.81 10.50 0.78
CA ALA A 93 -9.89 11.42 1.11
C ALA A 93 -10.69 10.92 2.32
N LEU A 94 -10.89 9.59 2.43
CA LEU A 94 -11.54 8.94 3.57
C LEU A 94 -10.66 9.01 4.83
N TRP A 95 -9.38 8.66 4.73
CA TRP A 95 -8.46 8.68 5.88
C TRP A 95 -8.28 10.07 6.47
N ARG A 96 -8.31 11.11 5.63
CA ARG A 96 -8.26 12.52 6.09
C ARG A 96 -9.51 12.93 6.86
N ARG A 97 -10.69 12.39 6.52
CA ARG A 97 -11.94 12.61 7.26
C ARG A 97 -11.96 11.84 8.58
N GLY A 98 -11.46 10.61 8.61
CA GLY A 98 -11.34 9.81 9.84
C GLY A 98 -10.35 10.37 10.88
N ARG A 99 -9.49 11.33 10.50
CA ARG A 99 -8.64 12.08 11.46
C ARG A 99 -9.39 13.12 12.30
N THR A 100 -10.58 13.51 11.86
CA THR A 100 -11.38 14.58 12.50
C THR A 100 -12.49 14.06 13.43
N GLU A 101 -12.63 12.74 13.55
CA GLU A 101 -13.51 12.06 14.52
C GLU A 101 -12.72 11.68 15.78
#